data_AF-A0A3L7Q991-F1
#
_entry.id   AF-A0A3L7Q991-F1
#
_cell.length_a   1.000
_cell.length_b   1.000
_cell.length_c   1.000
_cell.angle_alpha   90.00
_cell.angle_beta   90.00
_cell.angle_gamma   90.00
#
_symmetry.space_group_name_H-M   'P 1'
#
loop_
_entity.id
_entity.type
_entity.pdbx_description
1 polymer ?
#
loop_
_entity_poly.entity_id
_entity_poly.type
_entity_poly.pdbx_seq_one_letter_code
_entity_poly.pdbx_strand_id
1 'polypeptide(L)'
;MHIGLRIVQVKGLFFDRQAIQSAVSRTERKVLSRFGAFVRQDAKQRIQRRKRASRAGESPTNRTGLLKRHIYFLFDPERRSVVIGPARLNRSTDAPRTLEHGGEITRAEPWTPGLRTASQSSSTVEIKPRPYMGPAFEKEQSQLSSLWKDSIR
;
A
#
# COMPACT_ATOMS: atom_id res chain seq x y z
N MET A 1 8.53 3.69 -5.80
CA MET A 1 7.45 3.44 -6.77
C MET A 1 6.16 3.15 -6.01
N HIS A 2 5.20 4.08 -5.97
CA HIS A 2 3.85 3.80 -5.50
C HIS A 2 2.86 4.38 -6.51
N ILE A 3 2.07 3.52 -7.15
CA ILE A 3 0.93 3.95 -7.96
C ILE A 3 -0.30 3.88 -7.06
N GLY A 4 -0.97 5.02 -6.89
CA GLY A 4 -2.23 5.13 -6.15
C GLY A 4 -3.40 4.53 -6.94
N LEU A 5 -3.39 3.22 -7.18
CA LEU A 5 -4.44 2.53 -7.91
C LEU A 5 -5.74 2.55 -7.10
N ARG A 6 -6.84 2.96 -7.73
CA ARG A 6 -8.18 2.81 -7.17
C ARG A 6 -8.60 1.35 -7.27
N ILE A 7 -9.35 0.83 -6.29
CA ILE A 7 -9.82 -0.57 -6.26
C ILE A 7 -10.47 -1.01 -7.60
N VAL A 8 -11.16 -0.11 -8.29
CA VAL A 8 -11.77 -0.38 -9.60
C VAL A 8 -10.74 -0.65 -10.70
N GLN A 9 -9.60 0.04 -10.70
CA GLN A 9 -8.50 -0.13 -11.65
C GLN A 9 -7.71 -1.43 -11.39
N VAL A 10 -7.70 -1.90 -10.13
CA VAL A 10 -7.01 -3.12 -9.69
C VAL A 10 -7.65 -4.38 -10.30
N LYS A 11 -8.95 -4.39 -10.59
CA LYS A 11 -9.70 -5.60 -11.01
C LYS A 11 -9.24 -6.25 -12.32
N GLY A 12 -8.56 -5.52 -13.21
CA GLY A 12 -8.09 -6.04 -14.50
C GLY A 12 -6.70 -6.69 -14.45
N LEU A 13 -5.91 -6.40 -13.42
CA LEU A 13 -4.48 -6.68 -13.38
C LEU A 13 -4.09 -7.79 -12.39
N PHE A 14 -5.07 -8.57 -11.93
CA PHE A 14 -4.81 -9.69 -11.04
C PHE A 14 -4.20 -10.88 -11.80
N PHE A 15 -3.28 -11.58 -11.13
CA PHE A 15 -2.56 -12.76 -11.67
C PHE A 15 -3.48 -13.95 -12.02
N ASP A 16 -4.73 -13.94 -11.56
CA ASP A 16 -5.76 -14.95 -11.84
C ASP A 16 -6.54 -14.68 -13.14
N ARG A 17 -6.40 -13.49 -13.75
CA ARG A 17 -7.09 -13.14 -14.99
C ARG A 17 -6.52 -13.90 -16.19
N GLN A 18 -7.40 -14.44 -17.01
CA GLN A 18 -7.03 -15.18 -18.24
C GLN A 18 -6.15 -14.35 -19.17
N ALA A 19 -6.44 -13.06 -19.34
CA ALA A 19 -5.62 -12.14 -20.14
C ALA A 19 -4.16 -12.08 -19.66
N ILE A 20 -3.92 -12.13 -18.34
CA ILE A 20 -2.57 -12.16 -17.77
C ILE A 20 -1.94 -13.54 -17.91
N GLN A 21 -2.72 -14.61 -17.73
CA GLN A 21 -2.23 -15.97 -17.90
C GLN A 21 -1.73 -16.25 -19.34
N SER A 22 -2.37 -15.65 -20.34
CA SER A 22 -1.98 -15.79 -21.75
C SER A 22 -0.79 -14.91 -22.14
N ALA A 23 -0.57 -13.78 -21.46
CA ALA A 23 0.46 -12.81 -21.80
C ALA A 23 1.84 -13.11 -21.18
N VAL A 24 1.90 -13.96 -20.15
CA VAL A 24 3.10 -14.16 -19.32
C VAL A 24 3.46 -15.64 -19.24
N SER A 25 4.77 -15.94 -19.25
CA SER A 25 5.22 -17.31 -19.04
C SER A 25 4.76 -17.84 -17.67
N ARG A 26 4.48 -19.15 -17.58
CA ARG A 26 4.08 -19.79 -16.33
C ARG A 26 5.11 -19.57 -15.21
N THR A 27 6.38 -19.56 -15.56
CA THR A 27 7.54 -19.33 -14.69
C THR A 27 7.53 -17.91 -14.12
N GLU A 28 7.48 -16.90 -14.98
CA GLU A 28 7.46 -15.49 -14.57
C GLU A 28 6.23 -15.15 -13.72
N ARG A 29 5.05 -15.65 -14.12
CA ARG A 29 3.82 -15.51 -13.34
C ARG A 29 3.97 -16.10 -11.94
N LYS A 30 4.59 -17.28 -11.82
CA LYS A 30 4.83 -17.96 -10.54
C LYS A 30 5.77 -17.16 -9.64
N VAL A 31 6.89 -16.69 -10.18
CA VAL A 31 7.88 -15.91 -9.41
C VAL A 31 7.30 -14.58 -8.95
N LEU A 32 6.71 -13.80 -9.87
CA LEU A 32 6.15 -12.49 -9.57
C LEU A 32 4.95 -12.57 -8.60
N SER A 33 4.09 -13.56 -8.78
CA SER A 33 2.97 -13.79 -7.85
C SER A 33 3.47 -14.18 -6.45
N ARG A 34 4.53 -14.99 -6.35
CA ARG A 34 5.09 -15.41 -5.05
C ARG A 34 5.78 -14.23 -4.36
N PHE A 35 6.58 -13.46 -5.09
CA PHE A 35 7.21 -12.25 -4.59
C PHE A 35 6.17 -11.23 -4.11
N GLY A 36 5.15 -10.94 -4.92
CA GLY A 36 4.05 -10.05 -4.53
C GLY A 36 3.29 -10.52 -3.29
N ALA A 37 3.09 -11.84 -3.14
CA ALA A 37 2.46 -12.43 -1.97
C ALA A 37 3.30 -12.25 -0.69
N PHE A 38 4.62 -12.43 -0.77
CA PHE A 38 5.54 -12.25 0.35
C PHE A 38 5.61 -10.80 0.80
N VAL A 39 5.80 -9.85 -0.12
CA VAL A 39 5.81 -8.41 0.21
C VAL A 39 4.48 -7.99 0.84
N ARG A 40 3.35 -8.43 0.27
CA ARG A 40 2.02 -8.15 0.84
C ARG A 40 1.90 -8.70 2.26
N GLN A 41 2.40 -9.90 2.51
CA GLN A 41 2.32 -10.53 3.82
C GLN A 41 3.20 -9.81 4.85
N ASP A 42 4.44 -9.47 4.51
CA ASP A 42 5.35 -8.73 5.39
C ASP A 42 4.78 -7.33 5.71
N ALA A 43 4.29 -6.61 4.70
CA ALA A 43 3.60 -5.33 4.91
C ALA A 43 2.40 -5.45 5.86
N LYS A 44 1.60 -6.52 5.73
CA LYS A 44 0.47 -6.81 6.64
C LYS A 44 0.94 -7.12 8.07
N GLN A 45 2.09 -7.77 8.25
CA GLN A 45 2.66 -8.09 9.56
C GLN A 45 3.19 -6.85 10.26
N ARG A 46 3.79 -5.92 9.51
CA ARG A 46 4.25 -4.61 10.02
C ARG A 46 3.10 -3.75 10.55
N ILE A 47 1.90 -3.89 10.01
CA ILE A 47 0.70 -3.20 10.52
C ILE A 47 0.20 -3.91 11.80
N GLN A 48 0.56 -3.34 12.96
CA GLN A 48 0.32 -3.93 14.28
C GLN A 48 -0.93 -3.37 14.96
N ARG A 49 -1.62 -4.18 15.77
CA ARG A 49 -2.73 -3.71 16.61
C ARG A 49 -2.17 -3.14 17.92
N ARG A 50 -2.53 -1.89 18.24
CA ARG A 50 -2.12 -1.19 19.47
C ARG A 50 -3.24 -0.26 19.93
N LYS A 51 -3.31 0.05 21.22
CA LYS A 51 -4.27 1.05 21.77
C LYS A 51 -3.85 2.50 21.44
N ARG A 52 -2.53 2.75 21.31
CA ARG A 52 -1.95 4.06 20.97
C ARG A 52 -1.69 4.24 19.49
N ALA A 53 -1.57 5.49 19.04
CA ALA A 53 -0.96 5.80 17.74
C ALA A 53 0.51 5.33 17.72
N SER A 54 1.01 4.92 16.56
CA SER A 54 2.45 4.62 16.42
C SER A 54 3.30 5.89 16.62
N ARG A 55 4.60 5.75 16.86
CA ARG A 55 5.55 6.87 16.84
C ARG A 55 6.01 7.13 15.40
N ALA A 56 6.71 8.23 15.16
CA ALA A 56 7.42 8.43 13.90
C ALA A 56 8.43 7.30 13.67
N GLY A 57 8.56 6.83 12.43
CA GLY A 57 9.39 5.68 12.05
C GLY A 57 8.82 4.31 12.46
N GLU A 58 7.97 4.24 13.48
CA GLU A 58 7.32 2.99 13.90
C GLU A 58 6.21 2.60 12.94
N SER A 59 6.12 1.30 12.63
CA SER A 59 5.09 0.78 11.72
C SER A 59 3.67 1.15 12.16
N PRO A 60 2.71 1.34 11.22
CA PRO A 60 1.40 1.89 11.52
C PRO A 60 0.59 1.04 12.50
N THR A 61 -0.19 1.73 13.35
CA THR A 61 -1.21 1.07 14.17
C THR A 61 -2.45 0.75 13.34
N ASN A 62 -2.91 -0.49 13.42
CA ASN A 62 -4.16 -0.96 12.82
C ASN A 62 -5.39 -0.45 13.59
N ARG A 63 -5.94 0.69 13.19
CA ARG A 63 -7.12 1.28 13.84
C ARG A 63 -8.44 0.67 13.35
N THR A 64 -8.64 0.62 12.04
CA THR A 64 -9.93 0.23 11.41
C THR A 64 -9.89 -1.12 10.70
N GLY A 65 -8.71 -1.72 10.53
CA GLY A 65 -8.50 -2.89 9.67
C GLY A 65 -8.44 -2.57 8.17
N LEU A 66 -8.84 -1.37 7.75
CA LEU A 66 -8.99 -1.04 6.33
C LEU A 66 -7.67 -1.04 5.58
N LEU A 67 -6.64 -0.38 6.12
CA LEU A 67 -5.30 -0.35 5.51
C LEU A 67 -4.77 -1.77 5.27
N LYS A 68 -4.80 -2.61 6.31
CA LYS A 68 -4.32 -3.99 6.26
C LYS A 68 -5.12 -4.87 5.29
N ARG A 69 -6.44 -4.66 5.17
CA ARG A 69 -7.30 -5.43 4.24
C ARG A 69 -7.05 -5.09 2.77
N HIS A 70 -6.71 -3.84 2.47
CA HIS A 70 -6.64 -3.33 1.10
C HIS A 70 -5.23 -3.21 0.53
N ILE A 71 -4.26 -3.98 1.04
CA ILE A 71 -2.97 -4.18 0.36
C ILE A 71 -3.16 -5.26 -0.70
N TYR A 72 -2.86 -4.94 -1.95
CA TYR A 72 -2.96 -5.82 -3.10
C TYR A 72 -1.60 -5.93 -3.81
N PHE A 73 -1.47 -6.94 -4.68
CA PHE A 73 -0.38 -7.06 -5.63
C PHE A 73 -0.97 -7.43 -7.00
N LEU A 74 -0.42 -6.85 -8.06
CA LEU A 74 -0.95 -6.92 -9.42
C LEU A 74 0.18 -7.06 -10.42
N PHE A 75 -0.11 -7.70 -11.54
CA PHE A 75 0.82 -7.75 -12.65
C PHE A 75 0.63 -6.54 -13.55
N ASP A 76 1.73 -5.84 -13.84
CA ASP A 76 1.79 -4.80 -14.85
C ASP A 76 2.32 -5.41 -16.16
N PRO A 77 1.47 -5.58 -17.19
CA PRO A 77 1.88 -6.18 -18.45
C PRO A 77 2.79 -5.29 -19.30
N GLU A 78 2.69 -3.97 -19.18
CA GLU A 78 3.54 -3.05 -19.96
C GLU A 78 4.98 -3.12 -19.46
N ARG A 79 5.16 -3.22 -18.15
CA ARG A 79 6.49 -3.26 -17.51
C ARG A 79 6.97 -4.65 -17.17
N ARG A 80 6.16 -5.69 -17.40
CA ARG A 80 6.39 -7.08 -16.98
C ARG A 80 6.84 -7.17 -15.51
N SER A 81 6.12 -6.46 -14.66
CA SER A 81 6.50 -6.27 -13.26
C SER A 81 5.32 -6.51 -12.32
N VAL A 82 5.58 -6.55 -11.01
CA VAL A 82 4.52 -6.63 -10.00
C VAL A 82 4.40 -5.31 -9.25
N VAL A 83 3.19 -4.76 -9.22
CA VAL A 83 2.85 -3.55 -8.47
C VAL A 83 2.19 -3.97 -7.16
N ILE A 84 2.75 -3.54 -6.03
CA ILE A 84 2.31 -3.95 -4.69
C ILE A 84 1.99 -2.70 -3.87
N GLY A 85 0.81 -2.66 -3.23
CA GLY A 85 0.47 -1.52 -2.40
C GLY A 85 -0.98 -1.46 -1.91
N PRO A 86 -1.27 -0.47 -1.05
CA PRO A 86 -2.62 -0.18 -0.60
C PRO A 86 -3.45 0.39 -1.76
N ALA A 87 -4.66 -0.12 -1.96
CA ALA A 87 -5.61 0.48 -2.89
C ALA A 87 -6.40 1.61 -2.22
N ARG A 88 -6.70 2.66 -2.99
CA ARG A 88 -7.54 3.77 -2.51
C ARG A 88 -8.99 3.29 -2.38
N LEU A 89 -9.61 3.60 -1.24
CA LEU A 89 -11.03 3.35 -0.96
C LEU A 89 -11.91 4.45 -1.60
N ASN A 90 -13.22 4.19 -1.77
CA ASN A 90 -14.13 5.18 -2.38
C ASN A 90 -14.27 6.47 -1.54
N ARG A 91 -14.08 6.41 -0.22
CA ARG A 91 -13.82 7.58 0.64
C ARG A 91 -12.34 7.63 1.01
N SER A 92 -11.46 7.73 0.02
CA SER A 92 -10.01 7.73 0.27
C SER A 92 -9.55 9.06 0.84
N THR A 93 -8.97 9.02 2.03
CA THR A 93 -7.97 10.00 2.45
C THR A 93 -6.60 9.63 1.85
N ASP A 94 -5.66 10.57 1.83
CA ASP A 94 -4.27 10.31 1.43
C ASP A 94 -3.45 9.59 2.50
N ALA A 95 -4.11 9.05 3.53
CA ALA A 95 -3.49 8.40 4.68
C ALA A 95 -2.45 7.31 4.33
N PRO A 96 -2.66 6.39 3.36
CA PRO A 96 -1.63 5.40 3.05
C PRO A 96 -0.32 6.02 2.54
N ARG A 97 -0.42 7.08 1.72
CA ARG A 97 0.75 7.81 1.22
C ARG A 97 1.44 8.58 2.33
N THR A 98 0.65 9.29 3.15
CA THR A 98 1.17 10.06 4.29
C THR A 98 1.83 9.16 5.33
N LEU A 99 1.34 7.94 5.51
CA LEU A 99 2.00 6.97 6.39
C LEU A 99 3.34 6.50 5.82
N GLU A 100 3.48 6.26 4.52
CA GLU A 100 4.76 5.83 3.94
C GLU A 100 5.81 6.94 3.93
N HIS A 101 5.42 8.12 3.45
CA HIS A 101 6.38 9.18 3.13
C HIS A 101 6.35 10.36 4.10
N GLY A 102 5.35 10.43 4.98
CA GLY A 102 5.06 11.63 5.75
C GLY A 102 4.50 12.74 4.85
N GLY A 103 4.55 13.96 5.35
CA GLY A 103 4.20 15.19 4.63
C GLY A 103 3.22 16.07 5.39
N GLU A 104 2.99 17.25 4.84
CA GLU A 104 2.01 18.19 5.36
C GLU A 104 0.62 17.84 4.87
N ILE A 105 -0.34 17.82 5.79
CA ILE A 105 -1.75 17.69 5.46
C ILE A 105 -2.50 18.93 5.91
N THR A 106 -3.35 19.46 5.05
CA THR A 106 -4.30 20.50 5.41
C THR A 106 -5.52 19.84 6.03
N ARG A 107 -5.73 20.06 7.33
CA ARG A 107 -6.88 19.54 8.07
C ARG A 107 -7.90 20.68 8.22
N ALA A 108 -9.13 20.44 7.77
CA ALA A 108 -10.25 21.31 8.13
C ALA A 108 -10.51 21.22 9.63
N GLU A 109 -10.56 22.36 10.31
CA GLU A 109 -10.94 22.41 11.72
C GLU A 109 -12.39 21.94 11.89
N PRO A 110 -12.70 21.24 13.00
CA PRO A 110 -14.06 20.88 13.31
C PRO A 110 -14.92 22.13 13.48
N TRP A 111 -16.19 22.04 13.08
CA TRP A 111 -17.15 23.11 13.28
C TRP A 111 -17.34 23.37 14.79
N THR A 112 -17.10 24.60 15.22
CA THR A 112 -17.26 25.05 16.60
C THR A 112 -18.55 25.86 16.73
N PRO A 113 -19.55 25.42 17.52
CA PRO A 113 -20.78 26.18 17.74
C PRO A 113 -20.46 27.57 18.35
N GLY A 114 -20.96 28.65 17.75
CA GLY A 114 -20.81 30.03 18.27
C GLY A 114 -19.96 30.98 17.41
N LEU A 115 -19.22 30.47 16.41
CA LEU A 115 -18.58 31.33 15.40
C LEU A 115 -19.63 31.77 14.35
N ARG A 116 -19.86 33.09 14.25
CA ARG A 116 -20.87 33.71 13.34
C ARG A 116 -20.53 33.58 11.86
N THR A 117 -19.29 33.25 11.55
CA THR A 117 -18.82 32.92 10.21
C THR A 117 -18.40 31.47 10.27
N ALA A 118 -18.96 30.62 9.41
CA ALA A 118 -18.40 29.30 9.10
C ALA A 118 -17.06 29.50 8.37
N SER A 119 -16.09 30.13 9.04
CA SER A 119 -14.73 30.24 8.55
C SER A 119 -14.18 28.82 8.61
N GLN A 120 -14.02 28.22 7.44
CA GLN A 120 -13.30 26.96 7.29
C GLN A 120 -11.84 27.23 7.62
N SER A 121 -11.52 27.41 8.91
CA SER A 121 -10.14 27.44 9.36
C SER A 121 -9.55 26.07 9.04
N SER A 122 -8.45 26.08 8.29
CA SER A 122 -7.68 24.88 8.02
C SER A 122 -6.33 25.01 8.67
N SER A 123 -5.93 24.02 9.47
CA SER A 123 -4.57 23.94 10.01
C SER A 123 -3.73 23.00 9.16
N THR A 124 -2.52 23.42 8.82
CA THR A 124 -1.51 22.55 8.22
C THR A 124 -0.81 21.80 9.34
N VAL A 125 -0.84 20.47 9.27
CA VAL A 125 -0.18 19.59 10.24
C VAL A 125 0.90 18.79 9.53
N GLU A 126 2.13 18.85 10.03
CA GLU A 126 3.22 17.99 9.57
C GLU A 126 3.05 16.58 10.14
N ILE A 127 2.98 15.56 9.26
CA ILE A 127 2.94 14.16 9.65
C ILE A 127 4.29 13.51 9.33
N LYS A 128 4.94 12.98 10.38
CA LYS A 128 6.17 12.18 10.22
C LYS A 128 5.87 10.78 9.66
N PRO A 129 6.77 10.21 8.83
CA PRO A 129 6.58 8.91 8.18
C PRO A 129 6.53 7.75 9.17
N ARG A 130 5.80 6.70 8.79
CA ARG A 130 5.53 5.44 9.51
C ARG A 130 5.56 4.29 8.47
N PRO A 131 6.72 4.02 7.88
CA PRO A 131 6.83 3.18 6.69
C PRO A 131 6.44 1.72 7.00
N TYR A 132 5.77 1.07 6.05
CA TYR A 132 5.42 -0.36 6.14
C TYR A 132 5.58 -1.11 4.82
N MET A 133 5.38 -0.45 3.69
CA MET A 133 5.58 -1.02 2.35
C MET A 133 7.04 -1.03 1.95
N GLY A 134 7.76 0.11 2.09
CA GLY A 134 9.16 0.22 1.69
C GLY A 134 10.06 -0.83 2.36
N PRO A 135 10.07 -0.89 3.70
CA PRO A 135 10.82 -1.90 4.44
C PRO A 135 10.40 -3.35 4.14
N ALA A 136 9.14 -3.59 3.77
CA ALA A 136 8.68 -4.92 3.36
C ALA A 136 9.22 -5.30 1.98
N PHE A 137 9.23 -4.36 1.05
CA PHE A 137 9.78 -4.56 -0.28
C PHE A 137 11.28 -4.83 -0.23
N GLU A 138 12.04 -4.01 0.49
CA GLU A 138 13.51 -4.15 0.61
C GLU A 138 13.91 -5.51 1.20
N LYS A 139 13.20 -5.96 2.23
CA LYS A 139 13.43 -7.26 2.86
C LYS A 139 13.24 -8.41 1.87
N GLU A 140 12.14 -8.42 1.12
CA GLU A 140 11.84 -9.51 0.19
C GLU A 140 12.66 -9.38 -1.11
N GLN A 141 13.06 -8.18 -1.51
CA GLN A 141 13.93 -7.96 -2.68
C GLN A 141 15.27 -8.69 -2.51
N SER A 142 15.81 -8.74 -1.28
CA SER A 142 17.02 -9.50 -0.98
C SER A 142 16.88 -11.01 -1.24
N GLN A 143 15.66 -11.55 -1.15
CA GLN A 143 15.34 -12.96 -1.36
C GLN A 143 14.86 -13.26 -2.80
N LEU A 144 14.77 -12.25 -3.66
CA LEU A 144 14.21 -12.43 -5.00
C LEU A 144 15.09 -13.37 -5.86
N SER A 145 16.40 -13.34 -5.68
CA SER A 145 17.35 -14.17 -6.43
C SER A 145 17.12 -15.67 -6.22
N SER A 146 16.78 -16.10 -5.00
CA SER A 146 16.48 -17.51 -4.71
C SER A 146 15.16 -17.95 -5.37
N LEU A 147 14.15 -17.08 -5.40
CA LEU A 147 12.87 -17.36 -6.05
C LEU A 147 13.01 -17.62 -7.55
N TRP A 148 13.90 -16.89 -8.24
CA TRP A 148 14.19 -17.10 -9.65
C TRP A 148 14.97 -18.40 -9.89
N LYS A 149 15.96 -18.69 -9.02
CA LYS A 149 16.77 -19.92 -9.10
C LYS A 149 15.90 -21.18 -9.01
N ASP A 150 14.90 -21.19 -8.13
CA ASP A 150 13.99 -22.33 -7.95
C ASP A 150 12.95 -22.48 -9.09
N SER A 151 12.84 -21.47 -9.96
CA SER A 151 11.80 -21.44 -10.98
C SER A 151 12.28 -21.91 -12.35
N ILE A 152 13.58 -21.90 -12.61
CA ILE A 152 14.18 -22.42 -13.83
C ILE A 152 14.45 -23.91 -13.60
N ARG A 153 13.77 -24.77 -14.37
CA ARG A 153 13.98 -26.22 -14.43
C ARG A 153 14.37 -26.61 -15.83
#